data_AF-G3LKG2-F1
#
_entry.id   AF-G3LKG2-F1
#
_cell.length_a   1.000
_cell.length_b   1.000
_cell.length_c   1.000
_cell.angle_alpha   90.00
_cell.angle_beta   90.00
_cell.angle_gamma   90.00
#
_symmetry.space_group_name_H-M   'P 1'
#
loop_
_entity.id
_entity.type
_entity.pdbx_description
1 polymer ?
#
loop_
_entity_poly.entity_id
_entity_poly.type
_entity_poly.pdbx_seq_one_letter_code
_entity_poly.pdbx_strand_id
1 'polypeptide(L)'
;DIVPSMDGEIRKQFQRSLEKQKMKFMLKTKVVSVDSSSDGVKLTVEPAAGGEQTILEADVVLVSAGRTPFTSGLDLEKIGVQTDKAGRILVNERFVSNVPGVYAIGDVIPGPMLAHKAEEDGVACVEFIAGKHGHVDYDLVPGVVYTHPEVASVGKTEEQLKNDGVSYKVGKFPFMANSRAKAIDNAEGLVKILADKETDKILGVH
;
A
#
# COMPACT_ATOMS: atom_id res chain seq x y z
N ASP A 1 6.07 -11.74 5.83
CA ASP A 1 5.28 -11.68 4.58
C ASP A 1 5.48 -10.34 3.91
N ILE A 2 5.22 -10.28 2.61
CA ILE A 2 5.39 -9.09 1.76
C ILE A 2 4.14 -8.21 1.74
N VAL A 3 4.24 -7.00 1.17
CA VAL A 3 3.13 -6.04 0.99
C VAL A 3 2.39 -5.76 2.31
N PRO A 4 3.05 -5.16 3.32
CA PRO A 4 2.58 -5.18 4.70
C PRO A 4 1.22 -4.49 4.96
N SER A 5 0.74 -3.68 4.02
CA SER A 5 -0.55 -2.98 4.08
C SER A 5 -1.77 -3.85 3.80
N MET A 6 -1.61 -5.04 3.20
CA MET A 6 -2.73 -5.93 2.87
C MET A 6 -3.04 -6.94 3.99
N ASP A 7 -4.16 -7.65 3.88
CA ASP A 7 -4.57 -8.69 4.84
C ASP A 7 -3.50 -9.79 5.00
N GLY A 8 -3.24 -10.22 6.23
CA GLY A 8 -2.21 -11.22 6.55
C GLY A 8 -2.34 -12.56 5.84
N GLU A 9 -3.56 -13.04 5.62
CA GLU A 9 -3.75 -14.32 4.92
C GLU A 9 -3.40 -14.19 3.44
N ILE A 10 -3.82 -13.08 2.83
CA ILE A 10 -3.57 -12.79 1.43
C ILE A 10 -2.07 -12.60 1.17
N ARG A 11 -1.37 -11.84 2.01
CA ARG A 11 0.10 -11.64 1.91
C ARG A 11 0.88 -12.96 1.96
N LYS A 12 0.45 -13.90 2.82
CA LYS A 12 1.09 -15.22 2.94
C LYS A 12 0.86 -16.07 1.70
N GLN A 13 -0.35 -16.08 1.16
CA GLN A 13 -0.65 -16.81 -0.07
C GLN A 13 0.09 -16.21 -1.25
N PHE A 14 0.09 -14.88 -1.36
CA PHE A 14 0.79 -14.15 -2.40
C PHE A 14 2.31 -14.43 -2.40
N GLN A 15 2.96 -14.38 -1.23
CA GLN A 15 4.38 -14.73 -1.12
C GLN A 15 4.64 -16.15 -1.64
N ARG A 16 3.80 -17.13 -1.25
CA ARG A 16 3.93 -18.52 -1.73
C ARG A 16 3.76 -18.63 -3.24
N SER A 17 2.85 -17.87 -3.85
CA SER A 17 2.69 -17.83 -5.31
C SER A 17 3.95 -17.32 -6.01
N LEU A 18 4.56 -16.26 -5.50
CA LEU A 18 5.82 -15.74 -6.05
C LEU A 18 7.01 -16.69 -5.82
N GLU A 19 7.05 -17.40 -4.68
CA GLU A 19 8.06 -18.43 -4.41
C GLU A 19 7.96 -19.62 -5.38
N LYS A 20 6.73 -20.04 -5.74
CA LYS A 20 6.53 -21.06 -6.80
C LYS A 20 7.08 -20.59 -8.15
N GLN A 21 6.99 -19.29 -8.42
CA GLN A 21 7.57 -18.61 -9.58
C GLN A 21 9.09 -18.35 -9.44
N LYS A 22 9.73 -18.94 -8.43
CA LYS A 22 11.18 -18.89 -8.16
C LYS A 22 11.70 -17.57 -7.59
N MET A 23 10.83 -16.65 -7.18
CA MET A 23 11.25 -15.47 -6.45
C MET A 23 11.76 -15.87 -5.05
N LYS A 24 12.92 -15.33 -4.66
CA LYS A 24 13.52 -15.56 -3.34
C LYS A 24 13.27 -14.36 -2.44
N PHE A 25 12.92 -14.60 -1.19
CA PHE A 25 12.66 -13.56 -0.20
C PHE A 25 13.65 -13.64 0.96
N MET A 26 14.35 -12.53 1.22
CA MET A 26 15.15 -12.34 2.42
C MET A 26 14.45 -11.32 3.32
N LEU A 27 13.48 -11.79 4.09
CA LEU A 27 12.72 -10.95 5.03
C LEU A 27 13.49 -10.76 6.34
N LYS A 28 13.17 -9.68 7.07
CA LYS A 28 13.90 -9.30 8.30
C LYS A 28 15.40 -9.20 8.06
N THR A 29 15.78 -8.70 6.88
CA THR A 29 17.15 -8.46 6.46
C THR A 29 17.32 -6.98 6.21
N LYS A 30 18.36 -6.40 6.80
CA LYS A 30 18.73 -4.99 6.63
C LYS A 30 19.84 -4.90 5.59
N VAL A 31 19.68 -4.00 4.63
CA VAL A 31 20.75 -3.61 3.71
C VAL A 31 21.63 -2.59 4.42
N VAL A 32 22.93 -2.90 4.55
CA VAL A 32 23.92 -2.08 5.26
C VAL A 32 24.63 -1.14 4.28
N SER A 33 25.06 -1.67 3.13
CA SER A 33 25.73 -0.90 2.08
C SER A 33 25.50 -1.51 0.70
N VAL A 34 25.60 -0.67 -0.33
CA VAL A 34 25.54 -1.07 -1.73
C VAL A 34 26.77 -0.50 -2.42
N ASP A 35 27.62 -1.37 -2.95
CA ASP A 35 28.80 -1.01 -3.74
C ASP A 35 28.58 -1.35 -5.21
N SER A 36 28.65 -0.34 -6.08
CA SER A 36 28.46 -0.44 -7.53
C SER A 36 29.69 0.08 -8.30
N SER A 37 30.85 0.13 -7.65
CA SER A 37 32.10 0.65 -8.24
C SER A 37 32.81 -0.32 -9.19
N SER A 38 32.37 -1.57 -9.25
CA SER A 38 32.92 -2.64 -10.11
C SER A 38 31.84 -3.20 -11.04
N ASP A 39 32.20 -4.15 -11.92
CA ASP A 39 31.21 -4.84 -12.75
C ASP A 39 30.22 -5.61 -11.86
N GLY A 40 28.95 -5.21 -11.90
CA GLY A 40 27.90 -5.70 -11.01
C GLY A 40 27.72 -4.87 -9.73
N VAL A 41 27.00 -5.41 -8.76
CA VAL A 41 26.65 -4.76 -7.50
C VAL A 41 26.85 -5.71 -6.33
N LYS A 42 27.54 -5.25 -5.29
CA LYS A 42 27.72 -5.96 -4.02
C LYS A 42 26.86 -5.33 -2.93
N LEU A 43 25.92 -6.09 -2.39
CA LEU A 43 25.09 -5.67 -1.26
C LEU A 43 25.60 -6.33 0.02
N THR A 44 25.97 -5.52 0.99
CA THR A 44 26.22 -6.00 2.36
C THR A 44 24.90 -6.01 3.11
N VAL A 45 24.52 -7.17 3.63
CA VAL A 45 23.26 -7.36 4.36
C VAL A 45 23.46 -8.04 5.70
N GLU A 46 22.59 -7.77 6.66
CA GLU A 46 22.60 -8.38 7.99
C GLU A 46 21.18 -8.71 8.48
N PRO A 47 21.01 -9.62 9.45
CA PRO A 47 19.72 -9.79 10.12
C PRO A 47 19.25 -8.45 10.73
N ALA A 48 17.97 -8.12 10.58
CA ALA A 48 17.41 -6.85 11.08
C ALA A 48 17.50 -6.70 12.61
N ALA A 49 17.65 -7.80 13.34
CA ALA A 49 17.89 -7.80 14.79
C ALA A 49 19.37 -7.64 15.18
N GLY A 50 20.26 -7.43 14.20
CA GLY A 50 21.72 -7.48 14.38
C GLY A 50 22.27 -8.89 14.19
N GLY A 51 23.52 -8.99 13.72
CA GLY A 51 24.19 -10.27 13.47
C GLY A 51 25.34 -10.17 12.47
N GLU A 52 25.81 -11.32 12.02
CA GLU A 52 26.87 -11.42 11.02
C GLU A 52 26.43 -10.83 9.67
N GLN A 53 27.34 -10.10 9.04
CA GLN A 53 27.14 -9.51 7.73
C GLN A 53 27.48 -10.51 6.62
N THR A 54 26.69 -10.50 5.56
CA THR A 54 26.91 -11.32 4.36
C THR A 54 26.88 -10.44 3.12
N ILE A 55 27.60 -10.86 2.08
CA ILE A 55 27.65 -10.16 0.80
C ILE A 55 26.78 -10.92 -0.21
N LEU A 56 25.88 -10.19 -0.86
CA LEU A 56 25.13 -10.65 -2.02
C LEU A 56 25.69 -9.97 -3.27
N GLU A 57 25.89 -10.73 -4.33
CA GLU A 57 26.33 -10.20 -5.63
C GLU A 57 25.16 -10.30 -6.63
N ALA A 58 24.97 -9.24 -7.42
CA ALA A 58 23.95 -9.18 -8.47
C ALA A 58 24.41 -8.28 -9.62
N ASP A 59 23.92 -8.52 -10.84
CA ASP A 59 24.22 -7.64 -11.97
C ASP A 59 23.48 -6.29 -11.87
N VAL A 60 22.28 -6.30 -11.30
CA VAL A 60 21.39 -5.14 -11.19
C VAL A 60 20.70 -5.11 -9.84
N VAL A 61 20.55 -3.91 -9.27
CA VAL A 61 19.77 -3.66 -8.06
C VAL A 61 18.63 -2.68 -8.35
N LEU A 62 17.42 -3.09 -8.02
CA LEU A 62 16.23 -2.24 -8.04
C LEU A 62 15.90 -1.78 -6.61
N VAL A 63 15.91 -0.46 -6.38
CA VAL A 63 15.55 0.12 -5.08
C VAL A 63 14.06 0.49 -5.08
N SER A 64 13.25 -0.36 -4.45
CA SER A 64 11.79 -0.18 -4.30
C SER A 64 11.37 -0.02 -2.84
N ALA A 65 12.02 0.91 -2.11
CA ALA A 65 11.88 1.08 -0.66
C ALA A 65 10.71 2.00 -0.22
N GLY A 66 9.84 2.39 -1.16
CA GLY A 66 8.73 3.31 -0.93
C GLY A 66 8.87 4.60 -1.73
N ARG A 67 7.93 5.52 -1.52
CA ARG A 67 7.86 6.84 -2.17
C ARG A 67 7.81 7.91 -1.08
N THR A 68 8.31 9.09 -1.41
CA THR A 68 8.22 10.29 -0.58
C THR A 68 7.51 11.41 -1.35
N PRO A 69 6.79 12.31 -0.65
CA PRO A 69 6.18 13.47 -1.29
C PRO A 69 7.26 14.35 -1.93
N PHE A 70 6.98 14.89 -3.11
CA PHE A 70 7.89 15.78 -3.81
C PHE A 70 7.38 17.23 -3.72
N THR A 71 8.04 18.03 -2.88
CA THR A 71 7.72 19.46 -2.65
C THR A 71 8.90 20.39 -2.97
N SER A 72 10.01 19.85 -3.48
CA SER A 72 11.19 20.62 -3.82
C SER A 72 10.88 21.67 -4.90
N GLY A 73 11.33 22.90 -4.69
CA GLY A 73 11.11 24.02 -5.61
C GLY A 73 9.75 24.71 -5.50
N LEU A 74 8.87 24.28 -4.57
CA LEU A 74 7.59 24.96 -4.30
C LEU A 74 7.71 26.13 -3.32
N ASP A 75 8.87 26.30 -2.66
CA ASP A 75 9.13 27.35 -1.67
C ASP A 75 8.03 27.46 -0.59
N LEU A 76 7.55 26.32 -0.10
CA LEU A 76 6.42 26.22 0.85
C LEU A 76 6.66 27.06 2.12
N GLU A 77 7.90 27.14 2.56
CA GLU A 77 8.33 27.94 3.71
C GLU A 77 8.13 29.44 3.50
N LYS A 78 8.27 29.95 2.27
CA LYS A 78 8.08 31.38 1.96
C LYS A 78 6.64 31.82 2.09
N ILE A 79 5.70 30.90 1.85
CA ILE A 79 4.26 31.12 1.98
C ILE A 79 3.70 30.60 3.30
N GLY A 80 4.53 29.97 4.14
CA GLY A 80 4.16 29.51 5.48
C GLY A 80 3.35 28.20 5.50
N VAL A 81 3.39 27.38 4.45
CA VAL A 81 2.70 26.08 4.41
C VAL A 81 3.42 25.08 5.31
N GLN A 82 2.67 24.42 6.19
CA GLN A 82 3.17 23.41 7.12
C GLN A 82 3.23 22.02 6.47
N THR A 83 4.32 21.31 6.75
CA THR A 83 4.48 19.89 6.40
C THR A 83 4.68 19.06 7.66
N ASP A 84 4.36 17.77 7.58
CA ASP A 84 4.75 16.82 8.61
C ASP A 84 6.23 16.41 8.52
N LYS A 85 6.67 15.52 9.43
CA LYS A 85 8.04 15.00 9.46
C LYS A 85 8.44 14.21 8.19
N ALA A 86 7.47 13.74 7.41
CA ALA A 86 7.69 13.03 6.16
C ALA A 86 7.65 13.97 4.94
N GLY A 87 7.47 15.28 5.14
CA GLY A 87 7.40 16.29 4.07
C GLY A 87 6.03 16.37 3.40
N ARG A 88 4.98 15.75 3.95
CA ARG A 88 3.62 15.83 3.40
C ARG A 88 2.97 17.14 3.82
N ILE A 89 2.26 17.79 2.91
CA ILE A 89 1.49 19.00 3.18
C ILE A 89 0.31 18.62 4.09
N LEU A 90 0.19 19.30 5.22
CA LEU A 90 -0.93 19.10 6.13
C LEU A 90 -2.17 19.81 5.57
N VAL A 91 -3.27 19.06 5.45
CA VAL A 91 -4.56 19.58 4.99
C VAL A 91 -5.68 19.15 5.92
N ASN A 92 -6.78 19.91 5.92
CA ASN A 92 -8.02 19.52 6.57
C ASN A 92 -8.88 18.62 5.64
N GLU A 93 -10.09 18.25 6.09
CA GLU A 93 -11.05 17.42 5.34
C GLU A 93 -11.49 18.03 3.99
N ARG A 94 -11.24 19.31 3.78
CA ARG A 94 -11.55 20.03 2.53
C ARG A 94 -10.31 20.31 1.68
N PHE A 95 -9.21 19.61 1.95
CA PHE A 95 -7.93 19.72 1.25
C PHE A 95 -7.25 21.09 1.38
N VAL A 96 -7.67 21.92 2.35
CA VAL A 96 -7.08 23.24 2.60
C VAL A 96 -5.89 23.09 3.54
N SER A 97 -4.76 23.70 3.20
CA SER A 97 -3.60 23.79 4.09
C SER A 97 -3.84 24.78 5.25
N ASN A 98 -2.82 25.02 6.08
CA ASN A 98 -2.87 26.09 7.08
C ASN A 98 -2.84 27.51 6.46
N VAL A 99 -2.54 27.64 5.16
CA VAL A 99 -2.50 28.92 4.44
C VAL A 99 -3.80 29.06 3.62
N PRO A 100 -4.63 30.10 3.86
CA PRO A 100 -5.85 30.32 3.11
C PRO A 100 -5.60 30.42 1.59
N GLY A 101 -6.42 29.71 0.80
CA GLY A 101 -6.30 29.68 -0.66
C GLY A 101 -5.28 28.68 -1.20
N VAL A 102 -4.52 27.98 -0.33
CA VAL A 102 -3.59 26.92 -0.74
C VAL A 102 -4.17 25.55 -0.40
N TYR A 103 -4.29 24.71 -1.43
CA TYR A 103 -4.85 23.38 -1.37
C TYR A 103 -3.81 22.34 -1.80
N ALA A 104 -3.96 21.10 -1.34
CA ALA A 104 -3.11 19.99 -1.76
C ALA A 104 -3.87 18.66 -1.78
N ILE A 105 -3.53 17.78 -2.74
CA ILE A 105 -4.21 16.49 -3.00
C ILE A 105 -3.20 15.39 -3.35
N GLY A 106 -3.63 14.14 -3.32
CA GLY A 106 -2.87 13.00 -3.85
C GLY A 106 -1.66 12.61 -3.00
N ASP A 107 -0.55 12.32 -3.66
CA ASP A 107 0.67 11.76 -3.04
C ASP A 107 1.38 12.75 -2.07
N VAL A 108 1.10 14.05 -2.17
CA VAL A 108 1.77 15.08 -1.36
C VAL A 108 1.11 15.29 0.01
N ILE A 109 -0.06 14.69 0.26
CA ILE A 109 -0.80 14.79 1.53
C ILE A 109 -0.82 13.43 2.26
N PRO A 110 -1.23 13.37 3.55
CA PRO A 110 -1.46 12.10 4.23
C PRO A 110 -2.49 11.21 3.51
N GLY A 111 -2.22 9.90 3.47
CA GLY A 111 -3.11 8.90 2.84
C GLY A 111 -2.34 7.90 1.96
N PRO A 112 -3.05 6.96 1.31
CA PRO A 112 -2.43 6.04 0.36
C PRO A 112 -2.00 6.78 -0.91
N MET A 113 -0.81 6.44 -1.41
CA MET A 113 -0.21 7.02 -2.62
C MET A 113 -0.65 6.22 -3.86
N LEU A 114 -1.89 6.47 -4.29
CA LEU A 114 -2.55 5.76 -5.40
C LEU A 114 -3.13 6.76 -6.40
N ALA A 115 -3.06 6.44 -7.68
CA ALA A 115 -3.52 7.33 -8.75
C ALA A 115 -5.01 7.66 -8.63
N HIS A 116 -5.87 6.65 -8.53
CA HIS A 116 -7.32 6.82 -8.40
C HIS A 116 -7.72 7.54 -7.10
N LYS A 117 -6.94 7.40 -6.02
CA LYS A 117 -7.11 8.21 -4.81
C LYS A 117 -6.84 9.69 -5.09
N ALA A 118 -5.75 10.00 -5.79
CA ALA A 118 -5.42 11.38 -6.14
C ALA A 118 -6.45 12.01 -7.09
N GLU A 119 -7.04 11.22 -7.99
CA GLU A 119 -8.16 11.64 -8.85
C GLU A 119 -9.39 12.00 -8.01
N GLU A 120 -9.78 11.15 -7.07
CA GLU A 120 -10.94 11.37 -6.19
C GLU A 120 -10.73 12.56 -5.25
N ASP A 121 -9.53 12.70 -4.66
CA ASP A 121 -9.14 13.90 -3.90
C ASP A 121 -9.30 15.17 -4.74
N GLY A 122 -8.88 15.12 -6.01
CA GLY A 122 -8.96 16.25 -6.93
C GLY A 122 -10.39 16.68 -7.21
N VAL A 123 -11.28 15.71 -7.48
CA VAL A 123 -12.71 15.97 -7.68
C VAL A 123 -13.31 16.60 -6.41
N ALA A 124 -13.11 15.98 -5.26
CA ALA A 124 -13.67 16.46 -3.99
C ALA A 124 -13.13 17.85 -3.61
N CYS A 125 -11.83 18.10 -3.80
CA CYS A 125 -11.21 19.40 -3.57
C CYS A 125 -11.85 20.50 -4.43
N VAL A 126 -12.04 20.26 -5.74
CA VAL A 126 -12.66 21.23 -6.64
C VAL A 126 -14.13 21.46 -6.29
N GLU A 127 -14.86 20.42 -5.90
CA GLU A 127 -16.24 20.58 -5.41
C GLU A 127 -16.29 21.45 -4.16
N PHE A 128 -15.39 21.26 -3.20
CA PHE A 128 -15.31 22.12 -2.03
C PHE A 128 -14.97 23.57 -2.37
N ILE A 129 -14.04 23.80 -3.30
CA ILE A 129 -13.70 25.14 -3.80
C ILE A 129 -14.94 25.81 -4.43
N ALA A 130 -15.74 25.05 -5.17
CA ALA A 130 -16.97 25.52 -5.80
C ALA A 130 -18.17 25.68 -4.84
N GLY A 131 -17.99 25.45 -3.53
CA GLY A 131 -19.07 25.51 -2.54
C GLY A 131 -20.04 24.32 -2.59
N LYS A 132 -19.65 23.22 -3.24
CA LYS A 132 -20.38 21.95 -3.28
C LYS A 132 -19.91 21.01 -2.16
N HIS A 133 -20.52 19.82 -2.12
CA HIS A 133 -20.27 18.79 -1.11
C HIS A 133 -19.33 17.71 -1.65
N GLY A 134 -18.02 17.99 -1.64
CA GLY A 134 -17.00 16.97 -1.90
C GLY A 134 -16.99 15.89 -0.82
N HIS A 135 -16.62 14.67 -1.19
CA HIS A 135 -16.49 13.55 -0.27
C HIS A 135 -15.45 12.55 -0.80
N VAL A 136 -14.64 12.00 0.10
CA VAL A 136 -13.75 10.88 -0.16
C VAL A 136 -13.86 9.93 1.02
N ASP A 137 -14.17 8.66 0.75
CA ASP A 137 -14.12 7.60 1.76
C ASP A 137 -12.84 6.78 1.58
N TYR A 138 -11.81 7.10 2.36
CA TYR A 138 -10.52 6.41 2.29
C TYR A 138 -10.59 4.94 2.70
N ASP A 139 -11.64 4.49 3.39
CA ASP A 139 -11.86 3.07 3.67
C ASP A 139 -12.33 2.30 2.43
N LEU A 140 -12.81 3.00 1.39
CA LEU A 140 -13.32 2.43 0.14
C LEU A 140 -12.36 2.58 -1.05
N VAL A 141 -11.14 3.06 -0.81
CA VAL A 141 -10.09 3.13 -1.84
C VAL A 141 -9.46 1.74 -2.02
N PRO A 142 -9.59 1.10 -3.20
CA PRO A 142 -8.99 -0.21 -3.43
C PRO A 142 -7.47 -0.10 -3.61
N GLY A 143 -6.73 -1.12 -3.16
CA GLY A 143 -5.32 -1.33 -3.47
C GLY A 143 -5.15 -2.52 -4.40
N VAL A 144 -4.26 -2.41 -5.40
CA VAL A 144 -4.01 -3.47 -6.38
C VAL A 144 -2.50 -3.70 -6.57
N VAL A 145 -2.10 -4.96 -6.62
CA VAL A 145 -0.77 -5.43 -7.01
C VAL A 145 -0.91 -6.21 -8.31
N TYR A 146 -0.33 -5.65 -9.39
CA TYR A 146 -0.43 -6.17 -10.76
C TYR A 146 0.59 -7.29 -11.04
N THR A 147 0.63 -8.28 -10.16
CA THR A 147 1.36 -9.54 -10.38
C THR A 147 0.47 -10.59 -11.02
N HIS A 148 1.01 -11.78 -11.26
CA HIS A 148 0.21 -12.96 -11.54
C HIS A 148 0.45 -13.99 -10.43
N PRO A 149 -0.56 -14.40 -9.64
CA PRO A 149 -1.92 -13.85 -9.61
C PRO A 149 -1.92 -12.37 -9.21
N GLU A 150 -2.95 -11.64 -9.65
CA GLU A 150 -3.22 -10.28 -9.18
C GLU A 150 -3.67 -10.34 -7.71
N VAL A 151 -3.39 -9.28 -6.96
CA VAL A 151 -3.84 -9.14 -5.58
C VAL A 151 -4.59 -7.82 -5.46
N ALA A 152 -5.80 -7.84 -4.93
CA ALA A 152 -6.60 -6.64 -4.73
C ALA A 152 -7.25 -6.65 -3.35
N SER A 153 -7.47 -5.48 -2.77
CA SER A 153 -8.17 -5.35 -1.49
C SER A 153 -8.91 -4.03 -1.39
N VAL A 154 -10.02 -4.01 -0.66
CA VAL A 154 -10.75 -2.80 -0.27
C VAL A 154 -11.34 -2.98 1.14
N GLY A 155 -11.46 -1.90 1.91
CA GLY A 155 -11.93 -1.96 3.29
C GLY A 155 -10.87 -2.43 4.27
N LYS A 156 -11.32 -2.85 5.46
CA LYS A 156 -10.46 -3.23 6.58
C LYS A 156 -9.86 -4.63 6.37
N THR A 157 -8.62 -4.79 6.81
CA THR A 157 -7.93 -6.08 7.01
C THR A 157 -8.39 -6.76 8.29
N GLU A 158 -8.17 -8.08 8.43
CA GLU A 158 -8.43 -8.76 9.70
C GLU A 158 -7.63 -8.16 10.86
N GLU A 159 -6.39 -7.74 10.61
CA GLU A 159 -5.54 -7.13 11.63
C GLU A 159 -6.10 -5.80 12.14
N GLN A 160 -6.62 -4.96 11.25
CA GLN A 160 -7.30 -3.72 11.63
C GLN A 160 -8.56 -4.01 12.46
N LEU A 161 -9.42 -4.94 12.02
CA LEU A 161 -10.62 -5.28 12.77
C LEU A 161 -10.31 -5.82 14.18
N LYS A 162 -9.25 -6.63 14.32
CA LYS A 162 -8.78 -7.11 15.63
C LYS A 162 -8.28 -5.96 16.51
N ASN A 163 -7.48 -5.05 15.95
CA ASN A 163 -6.95 -3.90 16.69
C ASN A 163 -8.06 -2.94 17.14
N ASP A 164 -9.08 -2.77 16.31
CA ASP A 164 -10.23 -1.89 16.57
C ASP A 164 -11.27 -2.55 17.49
N GLY A 165 -11.08 -3.83 17.88
CA GLY A 165 -12.03 -4.56 18.73
C GLY A 165 -13.36 -4.88 18.05
N VAL A 166 -13.41 -4.83 16.72
CA VAL A 166 -14.63 -5.08 15.93
C VAL A 166 -14.86 -6.59 15.82
N SER A 167 -16.09 -7.04 16.13
CA SER A 167 -16.47 -8.44 15.96
C SER A 167 -16.87 -8.73 14.51
N TYR A 168 -16.22 -9.69 13.86
CA TYR A 168 -16.45 -10.00 12.46
C TYR A 168 -16.54 -11.51 12.18
N LYS A 169 -17.15 -11.83 11.03
CA LYS A 169 -17.21 -13.16 10.39
C LYS A 169 -16.28 -13.17 9.18
N VAL A 170 -15.75 -14.35 8.85
CA VAL A 170 -14.86 -14.56 7.71
C VAL A 170 -15.49 -15.54 6.73
N GLY A 171 -15.71 -15.11 5.50
CA GLY A 171 -16.08 -15.97 4.37
C GLY A 171 -14.90 -16.12 3.41
N LYS A 172 -14.62 -17.33 2.93
CA LYS A 172 -13.54 -17.58 1.96
C LYS A 172 -13.99 -18.55 0.87
N PHE A 173 -13.56 -18.29 -0.36
CA PHE A 173 -13.82 -19.17 -1.49
C PHE A 173 -12.57 -19.30 -2.38
N PRO A 174 -11.96 -20.50 -2.49
CA PRO A 174 -10.77 -20.69 -3.32
C PRO A 174 -11.09 -20.73 -4.81
N PHE A 175 -10.23 -20.16 -5.66
CA PHE A 175 -10.40 -20.25 -7.12
C PHE A 175 -10.27 -21.68 -7.65
N MET A 176 -9.58 -22.57 -6.92
CA MET A 176 -9.57 -24.02 -7.18
C MET A 176 -10.96 -24.68 -7.10
N ALA A 177 -11.98 -24.03 -6.52
CA ALA A 177 -13.37 -24.49 -6.53
C ALA A 177 -14.21 -23.82 -7.63
N ASN A 178 -13.66 -22.86 -8.37
CA ASN A 178 -14.35 -22.13 -9.44
C ASN A 178 -14.13 -22.82 -10.80
N SER A 179 -15.21 -23.24 -11.46
CA SER A 179 -15.14 -23.93 -12.75
C SER A 179 -14.56 -23.07 -13.87
N ARG A 180 -14.81 -21.75 -13.85
CA ARG A 180 -14.25 -20.84 -14.86
C ARG A 180 -12.74 -20.72 -14.69
N ALA A 181 -12.26 -20.54 -13.46
CA ALA A 181 -10.84 -20.47 -13.12
C ALA A 181 -10.08 -21.73 -13.57
N LYS A 182 -10.66 -22.92 -13.37
CA LYS A 182 -10.12 -24.19 -13.91
C LYS A 182 -10.09 -24.21 -15.43
N ALA A 183 -11.16 -23.78 -16.08
CA ALA A 183 -11.27 -23.84 -17.54
C ALA A 183 -10.25 -22.95 -18.26
N ILE A 184 -9.73 -21.91 -17.58
CA ILE A 184 -8.70 -21.01 -18.12
C ILE A 184 -7.31 -21.23 -17.49
N ASP A 185 -7.14 -22.33 -16.74
CA ASP A 185 -5.90 -22.68 -16.02
C ASP A 185 -5.36 -21.56 -15.11
N ASN A 186 -6.25 -20.81 -14.48
CA ASN A 186 -5.93 -19.70 -13.58
C ASN A 186 -6.68 -19.86 -12.25
N ALA A 187 -6.38 -20.96 -11.54
CA ALA A 187 -7.10 -21.38 -10.34
C ALA A 187 -6.33 -21.12 -9.02
N GLU A 188 -5.19 -20.44 -9.09
CA GLU A 188 -4.42 -20.02 -7.91
C GLU A 188 -5.07 -18.82 -7.21
N GLY A 189 -5.14 -18.86 -5.88
CA GLY A 189 -5.70 -17.78 -5.05
C GLY A 189 -7.09 -18.08 -4.47
N LEU A 190 -7.68 -17.07 -3.84
CA LEU A 190 -9.00 -17.11 -3.23
C LEU A 190 -9.62 -15.71 -3.18
N VAL A 191 -10.91 -15.67 -2.86
CA VAL A 191 -11.60 -14.46 -2.40
C VAL A 191 -11.89 -14.61 -0.91
N LYS A 192 -11.66 -13.53 -0.15
CA LYS A 192 -11.91 -13.43 1.29
C LYS A 192 -12.79 -12.22 1.58
N ILE A 193 -13.86 -12.43 2.35
CA ILE A 193 -14.80 -11.39 2.75
C ILE A 193 -14.84 -11.34 4.28
N LEU A 194 -14.74 -10.12 4.82
CA LEU A 194 -14.91 -9.82 6.23
C LEU A 194 -16.24 -9.09 6.40
N ALA A 195 -17.11 -9.60 7.25
CA ALA A 195 -18.42 -9.01 7.51
C ALA A 195 -18.62 -8.80 9.01
N ASP A 196 -19.29 -7.71 9.38
CA ASP A 196 -19.70 -7.45 10.76
C ASP A 196 -20.55 -8.61 11.29
N LYS A 197 -20.32 -9.00 12.55
CA LYS A 197 -20.95 -10.19 13.11
C LYS A 197 -22.46 -10.05 13.29
N GLU A 198 -22.92 -8.86 13.67
CA GLU A 198 -24.30 -8.61 14.05
C GLU A 198 -25.16 -8.13 12.87
N THR A 199 -24.60 -7.26 12.03
CA THR A 199 -25.33 -6.59 10.94
C THR A 199 -25.12 -7.23 9.57
N ASP A 200 -24.14 -8.12 9.44
CA ASP A 200 -23.71 -8.71 8.16
C ASP A 200 -23.16 -7.69 7.15
N LYS A 201 -22.92 -6.44 7.57
CA LYS A 201 -22.29 -5.41 6.74
C LYS A 201 -20.88 -5.87 6.33
N ILE A 202 -20.55 -5.82 5.05
CA ILE A 202 -19.18 -6.08 4.59
C ILE A 202 -18.26 -4.97 5.09
N LEU A 203 -17.16 -5.37 5.71
CA LEU A 203 -16.13 -4.50 6.29
C LEU A 203 -14.84 -4.49 5.46
N GLY A 204 -14.60 -5.54 4.68
CA GLY A 204 -13.47 -5.63 3.77
C GLY A 204 -13.54 -6.83 2.86
N VAL A 205 -12.92 -6.71 1.68
CA VAL A 205 -12.82 -7.76 0.67
C VAL A 205 -11.38 -7.82 0.17
N HIS A 206 -10.84 -9.03 0.11
CA HIS A 206 -9.45 -9.30 -0.23
C HIS A 206 -9.29 -10.55 -1.11
#